data_AF-A0A1G9S1M8-F1
#
_entry.id   AF-A0A1G9S1M8-F1
#
_cell.length_a   1.000
_cell.length_b   1.000
_cell.length_c   1.000
_cell.angle_alpha   90.00
_cell.angle_beta   90.00
_cell.angle_gamma   90.00
#
_symmetry.space_group_name_H-M   'P 1'
#
loop_
_entity.id
_entity.type
_entity.pdbx_description
1 polymer ?
#
loop_
_entity_poly.entity_id
_entity_poly.type
_entity_poly.pdbx_seq_one_letter_code
_entity_poly.pdbx_strand_id
1 'polypeptide(L)'
;MNTAGQDELHRAALAANALALCYAEVVHELLARAGLQAGDIRAIGAHGQTVRHQPGTHDGIGYTLQLNQPALLAERTGIAVVADFRSRDVAAGGQGAPLVPAFHQQVFSQPGRDVAVLNLGGIANLSLLPADGAVRGFDCGPANVLLDLWCQQHLGQPYDTDGAWARGGQALPALLRCMLAEPFLALPPPKSTGRDLFHAAWLARCLQAASAADASAQDVQATLAEFTAQACARHLQRHAPQCELLIVCGGGALNGHLMARLQALLPRVSVQPSDRHGLPALQVEAAAFAWLAHQCLAGLPGNLPAVTGARGPRILGAIYPA
;
A
#
# COMPACT_ATOMS: atom_id res chain seq x y z
N MET A 1 -11.01 -12.96 4.93
CA MET A 1 -10.68 -13.51 3.59
C MET A 1 -9.36 -14.27 3.55
N ASN A 2 -8.43 -14.09 4.51
CA ASN A 2 -7.12 -14.76 4.50
C ASN A 2 -7.07 -16.16 5.14
N THR A 3 -8.18 -16.63 5.72
CA THR A 3 -8.29 -17.96 6.33
C THR A 3 -8.96 -18.93 5.36
N ALA A 4 -8.51 -20.19 5.36
CA ALA A 4 -9.15 -21.26 4.62
C ALA A 4 -10.64 -21.39 5.01
N GLY A 5 -11.48 -21.81 4.07
CA GLY A 5 -12.92 -21.93 4.27
C GLY A 5 -13.55 -23.00 3.39
N GLN A 6 -14.86 -23.18 3.51
CA GLN A 6 -15.60 -24.08 2.60
C GLN A 6 -15.78 -23.41 1.23
N ASP A 7 -15.64 -24.23 0.18
CA ASP A 7 -15.91 -23.88 -1.22
C ASP A 7 -15.27 -22.55 -1.69
N GLU A 8 -13.98 -22.38 -1.38
CA GLU A 8 -13.28 -21.11 -1.61
C GLU A 8 -13.21 -20.74 -3.09
N LEU A 9 -13.11 -21.71 -4.01
CA LEU A 9 -13.04 -21.45 -5.44
C LEU A 9 -14.34 -20.86 -5.98
N HIS A 10 -15.49 -21.47 -5.66
CA HIS A 10 -16.80 -20.96 -6.05
C HIS A 10 -17.03 -19.56 -5.47
N ARG A 11 -16.77 -19.37 -4.17
CA ARG A 11 -16.95 -18.08 -3.50
C ARG A 11 -16.01 -17.01 -4.05
N ALA A 12 -14.77 -17.35 -4.38
CA ALA A 12 -13.81 -16.46 -5.01
C ALA A 12 -14.30 -16.01 -6.40
N ALA A 13 -14.84 -16.92 -7.20
CA ALA A 13 -15.40 -16.59 -8.51
C ALA A 13 -16.61 -15.64 -8.40
N LEU A 14 -17.53 -15.90 -7.47
CA LEU A 14 -18.68 -15.00 -7.22
C LEU A 14 -18.23 -13.63 -6.71
N ALA A 15 -17.25 -13.59 -5.79
CA ALA A 15 -16.70 -12.33 -5.28
C ALA A 15 -15.99 -11.54 -6.39
N ALA A 16 -15.26 -12.21 -7.28
CA ALA A 16 -14.62 -11.59 -8.44
C ALA A 16 -15.64 -10.97 -9.41
N ASN A 17 -16.76 -11.64 -9.67
CA ASN A 17 -17.86 -11.08 -10.46
C ASN A 17 -18.46 -9.84 -9.79
N ALA A 18 -18.77 -9.91 -8.50
CA ALA A 18 -19.32 -8.78 -7.75
C ALA A 18 -18.37 -7.57 -7.76
N LEU A 19 -17.06 -7.80 -7.61
CA LEU A 19 -16.05 -6.75 -7.70
C LEU A 19 -16.01 -6.11 -9.09
N ALA A 20 -16.00 -6.91 -10.16
CA ALA A 20 -15.98 -6.40 -11.53
C ALA A 20 -17.24 -5.58 -11.87
N LEU A 21 -18.42 -5.99 -11.37
CA LEU A 21 -19.66 -5.22 -11.53
C LEU A 21 -19.60 -3.88 -10.80
N CYS A 22 -19.10 -3.86 -9.56
CA CYS A 22 -18.87 -2.63 -8.81
C CYS A 22 -17.88 -1.70 -9.54
N TYR A 23 -16.78 -2.23 -10.07
CA TYR A 23 -15.84 -1.45 -10.88
C TYR A 23 -16.49 -0.89 -12.14
N ALA A 24 -17.32 -1.65 -12.84
CA ALA A 24 -18.01 -1.17 -14.04
C ALA A 24 -18.96 0.00 -13.71
N GLU A 25 -19.69 -0.06 -12.60
CA GLU A 25 -20.53 1.05 -12.11
C GLU A 25 -19.70 2.31 -11.85
N VAL A 26 -18.57 2.18 -11.15
CA VAL A 26 -17.65 3.30 -10.88
C VAL A 26 -17.06 3.87 -12.17
N VAL A 27 -16.71 3.03 -13.14
CA VAL A 27 -16.21 3.47 -14.44
C VAL A 27 -17.27 4.29 -15.18
N HIS A 28 -18.51 3.81 -15.25
CA HIS A 28 -19.59 4.56 -15.90
C HIS A 28 -19.88 5.89 -15.21
N GLU A 29 -19.88 5.92 -13.88
CA GLU A 29 -20.04 7.14 -13.10
C GLU A 29 -18.90 8.13 -13.37
N LEU A 30 -17.65 7.65 -13.43
CA LEU A 30 -16.48 8.48 -13.71
C LEU A 30 -16.52 9.04 -15.14
N LEU A 31 -16.88 8.23 -16.13
CA LEU A 31 -17.06 8.66 -17.52
C LEU A 31 -18.13 9.75 -17.62
N ALA A 32 -19.29 9.54 -16.99
CA ALA A 32 -20.37 10.52 -16.98
C ALA A 32 -19.94 11.84 -16.30
N ARG A 33 -19.25 11.78 -15.16
CA ARG A 33 -18.73 12.97 -14.46
C ARG A 33 -17.66 13.70 -15.25
N ALA A 34 -16.83 12.98 -16.00
CA ALA A 34 -15.79 13.56 -16.84
C ALA A 34 -16.31 14.05 -18.20
N GLY A 35 -17.55 13.71 -18.58
CA GLY A 35 -18.07 13.98 -19.91
C GLY A 35 -17.36 13.18 -21.01
N LEU A 36 -16.83 12.01 -20.68
CA LEU A 36 -16.11 11.12 -21.59
C LEU A 36 -16.94 9.91 -21.94
N GLN A 37 -16.64 9.29 -23.08
CA GLN A 37 -17.21 8.03 -23.53
C GLN A 37 -16.20 6.90 -23.38
N ALA A 38 -16.67 5.65 -23.41
CA ALA A 38 -15.81 4.47 -23.36
C ALA A 38 -14.73 4.49 -24.46
N GLY A 39 -15.08 4.94 -25.67
CA GLY A 39 -14.15 5.05 -26.80
C GLY A 39 -13.02 6.06 -26.60
N ASP A 40 -13.14 6.98 -25.64
CA ASP A 40 -12.08 7.94 -25.29
C ASP A 40 -11.02 7.31 -24.37
N ILE A 41 -11.30 6.13 -23.80
CA ILE A 41 -10.41 5.44 -22.86
C ILE A 41 -9.72 4.28 -23.55
N ARG A 42 -8.39 4.34 -23.58
CA ARG A 42 -7.59 3.28 -24.21
C ARG A 42 -7.65 1.95 -23.45
N ALA A 43 -7.54 1.99 -22.12
CA ALA A 43 -7.69 0.83 -21.26
C ALA A 43 -7.92 1.21 -19.79
N ILE A 44 -8.48 0.27 -19.03
CA ILE A 44 -8.57 0.29 -17.57
C ILE A 44 -7.39 -0.50 -16.99
N GLY A 45 -6.68 0.08 -16.01
CA GLY A 45 -5.74 -0.67 -15.17
C GLY A 45 -6.42 -1.23 -13.93
N ALA A 46 -6.76 -2.51 -13.93
CA ALA A 46 -7.52 -3.15 -12.85
C ALA A 46 -6.62 -4.09 -12.00
N HIS A 47 -6.17 -3.60 -10.85
CA HIS A 47 -5.40 -4.41 -9.90
C HIS A 47 -6.16 -5.64 -9.40
N GLY A 48 -7.45 -5.46 -9.08
CA GLY A 48 -8.27 -6.43 -8.37
C GLY A 48 -8.08 -6.36 -6.85
N GLN A 49 -8.60 -7.37 -6.14
CA GLN A 49 -8.53 -7.46 -4.69
C GLN A 49 -7.57 -8.57 -4.26
N THR A 50 -6.43 -8.21 -3.66
CA THR A 50 -5.51 -9.23 -3.11
C THR A 50 -6.19 -10.00 -1.98
N VAL A 51 -6.19 -11.33 -2.11
CA VAL A 51 -6.68 -12.26 -1.07
C VAL A 51 -5.63 -13.25 -0.59
N ARG A 52 -4.54 -13.44 -1.36
CA ARG A 52 -3.34 -14.18 -0.94
C ARG A 52 -2.09 -13.56 -1.59
N HIS A 53 -0.99 -13.53 -0.84
CA HIS A 53 0.30 -13.05 -1.32
C HIS A 53 1.41 -13.87 -0.67
N GLN A 54 2.02 -14.76 -1.46
CA GLN A 54 2.92 -15.81 -1.00
C GLN A 54 4.11 -15.95 -1.98
N PRO A 55 4.86 -14.87 -2.30
CA PRO A 55 6.01 -14.97 -3.20
C PRO A 55 7.15 -15.77 -2.57
N GLY A 56 7.84 -16.59 -3.38
CA GLY A 56 9.03 -17.35 -2.97
C GLY A 56 8.78 -18.51 -1.99
N THR A 57 7.54 -18.77 -1.60
CA THR A 57 7.18 -19.85 -0.68
C THR A 57 6.74 -21.11 -1.44
N HIS A 58 6.69 -22.26 -0.76
CA HIS A 58 6.25 -23.57 -1.29
C HIS A 58 7.23 -24.22 -2.28
N ASP A 59 7.37 -23.69 -3.49
CA ASP A 59 8.16 -24.27 -4.59
C ASP A 59 9.34 -23.36 -5.01
N GLY A 60 9.61 -22.32 -4.21
CA GLY A 60 10.64 -21.31 -4.48
C GLY A 60 10.20 -20.22 -5.47
N ILE A 61 9.06 -20.39 -6.14
CA ILE A 61 8.43 -19.36 -6.98
C ILE A 61 7.32 -18.66 -6.18
N GLY A 62 6.44 -19.46 -5.56
CA GLY A 62 5.29 -18.95 -4.84
C GLY A 62 4.20 -18.40 -5.75
N TYR A 63 3.26 -17.64 -5.18
CA TYR A 63 2.13 -17.10 -5.94
C TYR A 63 1.56 -15.84 -5.29
N THR A 64 0.71 -15.14 -6.05
CA THR A 64 -0.15 -14.10 -5.51
C THR A 64 -1.49 -14.15 -6.22
N LEU A 65 -2.57 -13.87 -5.48
CA LEU A 65 -3.93 -13.96 -6.00
C LEU A 65 -4.66 -12.64 -5.75
N GLN A 66 -4.98 -11.96 -6.85
CA GLN A 66 -5.89 -10.81 -6.89
C GLN A 66 -7.21 -11.29 -7.49
N LEU A 67 -8.29 -11.28 -6.72
CA LEU A 67 -9.61 -11.55 -7.26
C LEU A 67 -10.00 -10.42 -8.20
N ASN A 68 -10.38 -10.77 -9.41
CA ASN A 68 -10.92 -9.88 -10.42
C ASN A 68 -11.64 -10.75 -11.48
N GLN A 69 -12.52 -10.14 -12.26
CA GLN A 69 -13.07 -10.75 -13.48
C GLN A 69 -12.87 -9.80 -14.65
N PRO A 70 -11.63 -9.65 -15.17
CA PRO A 70 -11.30 -8.61 -16.13
C PRO A 70 -12.02 -8.75 -17.48
N ALA A 71 -12.34 -9.99 -17.91
CA ALA A 71 -13.17 -10.20 -19.10
C ALA A 71 -14.60 -9.66 -18.91
N LEU A 72 -15.19 -9.86 -17.72
CA LEU A 72 -16.49 -9.29 -17.40
C LEU A 72 -16.41 -7.76 -17.29
N LEU A 73 -15.36 -7.20 -16.71
CA LEU A 73 -15.18 -5.76 -16.64
C LEU A 73 -15.05 -5.14 -18.05
N ALA A 74 -14.32 -5.79 -18.95
CA ALA A 74 -14.20 -5.36 -20.35
C ALA A 74 -15.56 -5.38 -21.06
N GLU A 75 -16.27 -6.51 -21.01
CA GLU A 75 -17.64 -6.67 -21.56
C GLU A 75 -18.60 -5.60 -21.03
N ARG A 76 -18.54 -5.31 -19.73
CA ARG A 76 -19.49 -4.38 -19.07
C ARG A 76 -19.19 -2.91 -19.33
N THR A 77 -17.96 -2.56 -19.70
CA THR A 77 -17.54 -1.16 -19.90
C THR A 77 -17.29 -0.82 -21.37
N GLY A 78 -17.10 -1.82 -22.24
CA GLY A 78 -16.67 -1.61 -23.62
C GLY A 78 -15.24 -1.05 -23.72
N ILE A 79 -14.43 -1.21 -22.67
CA ILE A 79 -13.06 -0.71 -22.59
C ILE A 79 -12.11 -1.88 -22.33
N ALA A 80 -10.97 -1.93 -23.03
CA ALA A 80 -9.96 -2.95 -22.78
C ALA A 80 -9.45 -2.89 -21.33
N VAL A 81 -9.21 -4.04 -20.71
CA VAL A 81 -8.74 -4.11 -19.32
C VAL A 81 -7.33 -4.70 -19.29
N VAL A 82 -6.41 -4.01 -18.63
CA VAL A 82 -5.13 -4.60 -18.22
C VAL A 82 -5.24 -4.99 -16.75
N ALA A 83 -5.02 -6.26 -16.43
CA ALA A 83 -5.09 -6.80 -15.07
C ALA A 83 -3.89 -7.72 -14.77
N ASP A 84 -3.85 -8.35 -13.59
CA ASP A 84 -2.81 -9.32 -13.21
C ASP A 84 -1.36 -8.78 -13.24
N PHE A 85 -1.16 -7.59 -12.68
CA PHE A 85 0.13 -6.91 -12.72
C PHE A 85 1.24 -7.61 -11.91
N ARG A 86 0.89 -8.42 -10.91
CA ARG A 86 1.88 -8.98 -9.97
C ARG A 86 2.46 -10.31 -10.41
N SER A 87 1.67 -11.17 -11.07
CA SER A 87 2.04 -12.56 -11.34
C SER A 87 3.33 -12.68 -12.17
N ARG A 88 3.55 -11.78 -13.13
CA ARG A 88 4.74 -11.84 -13.98
C ARG A 88 6.03 -11.48 -13.25
N ASP A 89 5.96 -10.60 -12.25
CA ASP A 89 7.09 -10.26 -11.39
C ASP A 89 7.45 -11.44 -10.48
N VAL A 90 6.44 -12.07 -9.86
CA VAL A 90 6.62 -13.29 -9.04
C VAL A 90 7.24 -14.42 -9.85
N ALA A 91 6.72 -14.69 -11.05
CA ALA A 91 7.31 -15.69 -11.96
C ALA A 91 8.77 -15.37 -12.37
N ALA A 92 9.15 -14.09 -12.33
CA ALA A 92 10.52 -13.63 -12.57
C ALA A 92 11.42 -13.70 -11.32
N GLY A 93 10.94 -14.26 -10.21
CA GLY A 93 11.66 -14.40 -8.94
C GLY A 93 11.57 -13.19 -8.02
N GLY A 94 10.72 -12.20 -8.35
CA GLY A 94 10.49 -11.05 -7.50
C GLY A 94 9.36 -11.27 -6.51
N GLN A 95 9.14 -10.26 -5.66
CA GLN A 95 8.10 -10.26 -4.63
C GLN A 95 6.71 -9.95 -5.19
N GLY A 96 6.58 -9.39 -6.41
CA GLY A 96 5.30 -8.89 -6.93
C GLY A 96 4.76 -7.64 -6.20
N ALA A 97 5.53 -7.07 -5.29
CA ALA A 97 5.21 -5.85 -4.53
C ALA A 97 6.48 -5.21 -3.94
N PRO A 98 6.47 -3.89 -3.66
CA PRO A 98 5.53 -2.90 -4.19
C PRO A 98 5.80 -2.63 -5.69
N LEU A 99 4.75 -2.43 -6.50
CA LEU A 99 4.87 -2.12 -7.93
C LEU A 99 4.89 -0.61 -8.24
N VAL A 100 4.40 0.20 -7.29
CA VAL A 100 4.31 1.66 -7.42
C VAL A 100 5.65 2.42 -7.49
N PRO A 101 6.82 1.92 -7.04
CA PRO A 101 8.05 2.71 -7.08
C PRO A 101 8.48 3.17 -8.48
N ALA A 102 8.19 2.39 -9.53
CA ALA A 102 8.46 2.80 -10.90
C ALA A 102 7.62 4.03 -11.31
N PHE A 103 6.34 4.04 -10.93
CA PHE A 103 5.44 5.17 -11.11
C PHE A 103 5.88 6.37 -10.27
N HIS A 104 6.19 6.16 -8.98
CA HIS A 104 6.68 7.22 -8.11
C HIS A 104 7.96 7.87 -8.65
N GLN A 105 8.88 7.08 -9.24
CA GLN A 105 10.06 7.63 -9.87
C GLN A 105 9.68 8.61 -11.00
N GLN A 106 8.75 8.24 -11.87
CA GLN A 106 8.36 9.11 -12.99
C GLN A 106 7.62 10.36 -12.56
N VAL A 107 6.80 10.29 -11.51
CA VAL A 107 5.93 11.39 -11.09
C VAL A 107 6.57 12.31 -10.05
N PHE A 108 7.36 11.76 -9.12
CA PHE A 108 7.79 12.46 -7.91
C PHE A 108 9.29 12.68 -7.79
N SER A 109 10.13 12.09 -8.64
CA SER A 109 11.59 12.35 -8.59
C SER A 109 11.89 13.82 -8.88
N GLN A 110 12.90 14.37 -8.21
CA GLN A 110 13.38 15.72 -8.43
C GLN A 110 14.86 15.68 -8.83
N PRO A 111 15.27 16.32 -9.94
CA PRO A 111 16.67 16.36 -10.34
C PRO A 111 17.56 16.91 -9.23
N GLY A 112 18.65 16.20 -8.91
CA GLY A 112 19.65 16.63 -7.92
C GLY A 112 19.20 16.55 -6.46
N ARG A 113 18.06 15.92 -6.17
CA ARG A 113 17.50 15.84 -4.81
C ARG A 113 17.05 14.43 -4.44
N ASP A 114 17.36 14.03 -3.22
CA ASP A 114 16.87 12.79 -2.63
C ASP A 114 15.44 12.97 -2.10
N VAL A 115 14.50 12.27 -2.73
CA VAL A 115 13.07 12.29 -2.38
C VAL A 115 12.66 10.89 -1.92
N ALA A 116 11.70 10.82 -1.01
CA ALA A 116 11.02 9.58 -0.69
C ALA A 116 9.51 9.75 -0.79
N VAL A 117 8.83 8.68 -1.20
CA VAL A 117 7.36 8.60 -1.22
C VAL A 117 6.93 7.56 -0.21
N LEU A 118 6.07 7.94 0.73
CA LEU A 118 5.50 7.08 1.77
C LEU A 118 4.01 6.90 1.52
N ASN A 119 3.59 5.69 1.16
CA ASN A 119 2.18 5.34 1.11
C ASN A 119 1.73 4.80 2.47
N LEU A 120 0.72 5.43 3.07
CA LEU A 120 0.08 5.01 4.32
C LEU A 120 -1.31 4.41 4.03
N GLY A 121 -1.31 3.18 3.52
CA GLY A 121 -2.52 2.38 3.37
C GLY A 121 -2.84 1.57 4.64
N GLY A 122 -3.20 0.30 4.49
CA GLY A 122 -3.22 -0.63 5.63
C GLY A 122 -1.80 -0.92 6.16
N ILE A 123 -0.84 -1.04 5.23
CA ILE A 123 0.60 -1.21 5.47
C ILE A 123 1.31 0.04 4.93
N ALA A 124 2.33 0.50 5.65
CA ALA A 124 3.20 1.58 5.20
C ALA A 124 4.28 1.05 4.25
N ASN A 125 4.47 1.68 3.09
CA ASN A 125 5.57 1.36 2.18
C ASN A 125 6.31 2.61 1.70
N LEU A 126 7.63 2.51 1.60
CA LEU A 126 8.52 3.56 1.12
C LEU A 126 8.98 3.26 -0.30
N SER A 127 9.02 4.30 -1.14
CA SER A 127 9.82 4.38 -2.36
C SER A 127 10.90 5.42 -2.15
N LEU A 128 12.16 5.01 -2.21
CA LEU A 128 13.32 5.88 -2.12
C LEU A 128 13.73 6.27 -3.54
N LEU A 129 13.76 7.57 -3.81
CA LEU A 129 14.05 8.18 -5.11
C LEU A 129 15.32 9.04 -4.97
N PRO A 130 16.50 8.42 -4.83
CA PRO A 130 17.75 9.16 -4.77
C PRO A 130 18.03 9.89 -6.09
N ALA A 131 18.79 10.98 -6.02
CA ALA A 131 19.13 11.80 -7.17
C ALA A 131 19.90 11.04 -8.27
N ASP A 132 20.60 9.97 -7.90
CA ASP A 132 21.34 9.10 -8.82
C ASP A 132 20.46 8.11 -9.61
N GLY A 133 19.16 8.05 -9.30
CA GLY A 133 18.18 7.19 -9.97
C GLY A 133 18.13 5.74 -9.45
N ALA A 134 18.89 5.37 -8.42
CA ALA A 134 18.90 4.03 -7.82
C ALA A 134 17.67 3.78 -6.93
N VAL A 135 16.49 3.64 -7.57
CA VAL A 135 15.22 3.46 -6.86
C VAL A 135 15.20 2.18 -6.04
N ARG A 136 14.76 2.32 -4.79
CA ARG A 136 14.55 1.21 -3.84
C ARG A 136 13.16 1.33 -3.22
N GLY A 137 12.59 0.23 -2.75
CA GLY A 137 11.31 0.27 -2.05
C GLY A 137 11.07 -0.95 -1.20
N PHE A 138 10.26 -0.79 -0.15
CA PHE A 138 9.97 -1.84 0.84
C PHE A 138 8.84 -1.43 1.79
N ASP A 139 8.27 -2.40 2.49
CA ASP A 139 7.29 -2.16 3.55
C ASP A 139 7.98 -1.79 4.87
N CYS A 140 7.45 -0.79 5.58
CA CYS A 140 7.95 -0.30 6.87
C CYS A 140 7.28 -0.99 8.06
N GLY A 141 6.10 -1.56 7.89
CA GLY A 141 5.24 -2.08 8.96
C GLY A 141 3.78 -1.66 8.77
N PRO A 142 2.93 -1.80 9.80
CA PRO A 142 1.54 -1.40 9.70
C PRO A 142 1.41 0.12 9.58
N ALA A 143 0.35 0.56 8.89
CA ALA A 143 -0.11 1.93 8.88
C ALA A 143 -1.51 1.98 9.53
N ASN A 144 -2.57 2.06 8.71
CA ASN A 144 -3.93 2.17 9.23
C ASN A 144 -4.50 0.84 9.72
N VAL A 145 -3.94 -0.32 9.35
CA VAL A 145 -4.55 -1.63 9.66
C VAL A 145 -4.82 -1.87 11.15
N LEU A 146 -3.90 -1.44 12.04
CA LEU A 146 -4.09 -1.58 13.48
C LEU A 146 -4.90 -0.42 14.07
N LEU A 147 -4.76 0.79 13.52
CA LEU A 147 -5.54 1.97 13.92
C LEU A 147 -7.03 1.78 13.64
N ASP A 148 -7.36 1.26 12.46
CA ASP A 148 -8.72 0.99 12.00
C ASP A 148 -9.32 -0.18 12.81
N LEU A 149 -8.54 -1.24 13.03
CA LEU A 149 -8.97 -2.37 13.86
C LEU A 149 -9.36 -1.90 15.26
N TRP A 150 -8.52 -1.09 15.90
CA TRP A 150 -8.75 -0.62 17.25
C TRP A 150 -9.89 0.41 17.33
N CYS A 151 -9.99 1.31 16.35
CA CYS A 151 -11.10 2.26 16.23
C CYS A 151 -12.44 1.52 16.06
N GLN A 152 -12.49 0.51 15.19
CA GLN A 152 -13.69 -0.30 14.98
C GLN A 152 -14.10 -1.04 16.25
N GLN A 153 -13.13 -1.59 16.99
CA GLN A 153 -13.39 -2.34 18.21
C GLN A 153 -13.95 -1.46 19.34
N HIS A 154 -13.45 -0.23 19.50
CA HIS A 154 -13.76 0.61 20.66
C HIS A 154 -14.76 1.73 20.40
N LEU A 155 -14.84 2.24 19.17
CA LEU A 155 -15.73 3.34 18.78
C LEU A 155 -16.81 2.90 17.76
N GLY A 156 -16.70 1.69 17.20
CA GLY A 156 -17.58 1.23 16.13
C GLY A 156 -17.40 1.98 14.81
N GLN A 157 -16.35 2.79 14.70
CA GLN A 157 -16.04 3.58 13.50
C GLN A 157 -14.98 2.87 12.65
N PRO A 158 -15.05 2.97 11.31
CA PRO A 158 -14.12 2.25 10.43
C PRO A 158 -12.66 2.74 10.54
N TYR A 159 -12.45 3.99 10.95
CA TYR A 159 -11.12 4.60 11.13
C TYR A 159 -11.20 5.81 12.08
N ASP A 160 -10.05 6.28 12.55
CA ASP A 160 -9.92 7.50 13.40
C ASP A 160 -9.74 8.75 12.51
N THR A 161 -10.82 9.50 12.33
CA THR A 161 -10.85 10.70 11.48
C THR A 161 -9.83 11.75 11.93
N ASP A 162 -8.93 12.16 11.04
CA ASP A 162 -7.81 13.09 11.31
C ASP A 162 -6.84 12.62 12.41
N GLY A 163 -6.97 11.37 12.89
CA GLY A 163 -6.27 10.91 14.09
C GLY A 163 -6.72 11.64 15.36
N ALA A 164 -7.95 12.17 15.39
CA ALA A 164 -8.44 13.00 16.49
C ALA A 164 -8.53 12.22 17.81
N TRP A 165 -8.89 10.95 17.76
CA TRP A 165 -8.93 10.08 18.94
C TRP A 165 -7.52 9.81 19.45
N ALA A 166 -6.60 9.38 18.57
CA ALA A 166 -5.19 9.19 18.88
C ALA A 166 -4.54 10.43 19.50
N ARG A 167 -4.82 11.62 18.94
CA ARG A 167 -4.28 12.91 19.40
C ARG A 167 -4.65 13.23 20.86
N GLY A 168 -5.79 12.76 21.35
CA GLY A 168 -6.22 12.98 22.72
C GLY A 168 -5.64 12.01 23.76
N GLY A 169 -4.96 10.95 23.31
CA GLY A 169 -4.32 9.98 24.19
C GLY A 169 -2.83 10.27 24.44
N GLN A 170 -2.23 9.49 25.33
CA GLN A 170 -0.80 9.50 25.61
C GLN A 170 -0.18 8.17 25.20
N ALA A 171 0.84 8.22 24.34
CA ALA A 171 1.54 7.02 23.91
C ALA A 171 2.22 6.33 25.12
N LEU A 172 1.98 5.03 25.27
CA LEU A 172 2.44 4.20 26.37
C LEU A 172 3.86 3.68 26.08
N PRO A 173 4.90 4.09 26.84
CA PRO A 173 6.29 3.74 26.49
C PRO A 173 6.60 2.23 26.53
N ALA A 174 5.94 1.47 27.40
CA ALA A 174 6.13 0.02 27.48
C ALA A 174 5.56 -0.69 26.25
N LEU A 175 4.33 -0.34 25.85
CA LEU A 175 3.67 -0.91 24.67
C LEU A 175 4.40 -0.53 23.39
N LEU A 176 4.80 0.74 23.26
CA LEU A 176 5.56 1.21 22.11
C LEU A 176 6.89 0.47 21.95
N ARG A 177 7.65 0.27 23.04
CA ARG A 177 8.88 -0.53 23.00
C ARG A 177 8.63 -1.97 22.58
N CYS A 178 7.56 -2.59 23.08
CA CYS A 178 7.19 -3.96 22.70
C CYS A 178 6.91 -4.07 21.20
N MET A 179 6.11 -3.15 20.64
CA MET A 179 5.78 -3.16 19.21
C MET A 179 7.00 -2.86 18.32
N LEU A 180 7.86 -1.93 18.73
CA LEU A 180 9.09 -1.59 18.01
C LEU A 180 10.15 -2.70 18.05
N ALA A 181 10.00 -3.70 18.91
CA ALA A 181 10.88 -4.87 18.99
C ALA A 181 10.48 -5.99 17.99
N GLU A 182 9.42 -5.81 17.20
CA GLU A 182 8.99 -6.77 16.18
C GLU A 182 10.11 -7.07 15.16
N PRO A 183 10.57 -8.33 15.03
CA PRO A 183 11.68 -8.72 14.17
C PRO A 183 11.59 -8.23 12.72
N PHE A 184 10.39 -8.15 12.15
CA PHE A 184 10.20 -7.64 10.78
C PHE A 184 10.81 -6.24 10.56
N LEU A 185 10.76 -5.36 11.58
CA LEU A 185 11.29 -4.00 11.48
C LEU A 185 12.83 -3.96 11.36
N ALA A 186 13.51 -5.02 11.80
CA ALA A 186 14.96 -5.15 11.71
C ALA A 186 15.46 -5.75 10.39
N LEU A 187 14.59 -6.42 9.61
CA LEU A 187 14.97 -7.03 8.34
C LEU A 187 15.46 -5.98 7.33
N PRO A 188 16.53 -6.26 6.54
CA PRO A 188 16.94 -5.40 5.45
C PRO A 188 15.96 -5.50 4.25
N PRO A 189 15.83 -4.45 3.41
CA PRO A 189 15.18 -4.55 2.11
C PRO A 189 15.92 -5.53 1.16
N PRO A 190 15.24 -6.17 0.19
CA PRO A 190 13.80 -6.09 -0.06
C PRO A 190 12.98 -6.86 1.00
N LYS A 191 11.86 -6.28 1.45
CA LYS A 191 10.94 -6.91 2.40
C LYS A 191 9.51 -6.41 2.20
N SER A 192 8.55 -7.30 2.44
CA SER A 192 7.11 -7.02 2.42
C SER A 192 6.40 -7.66 3.61
N THR A 193 5.23 -7.14 3.95
CA THR A 193 4.40 -7.66 5.06
C THR A 193 2.91 -7.40 4.79
N GLY A 194 2.06 -7.82 5.72
CA GLY A 194 0.62 -7.68 5.57
C GLY A 194 -0.15 -7.99 6.85
N ARG A 195 -1.45 -8.23 6.64
CA ARG A 195 -2.39 -8.64 7.69
C ARG A 195 -2.06 -10.00 8.30
N ASP A 196 -1.19 -10.77 7.66
CA ASP A 196 -0.75 -12.07 8.15
C ASP A 196 0.20 -11.94 9.35
N LEU A 197 0.87 -10.79 9.51
CA LEU A 197 1.69 -10.47 10.70
C LEU A 197 0.99 -9.47 11.63
N PHE A 198 0.53 -8.34 11.09
CA PHE A 198 -0.07 -7.26 11.88
C PHE A 198 -1.59 -7.41 11.96
N HIS A 199 -2.06 -8.12 12.99
CA HIS A 199 -3.48 -8.43 13.23
C HIS A 199 -3.86 -8.37 14.71
N ALA A 200 -5.14 -8.60 15.04
CA ALA A 200 -5.69 -8.51 16.40
C ALA A 200 -4.91 -9.35 17.43
N ALA A 201 -4.63 -10.62 17.13
CA ALA A 201 -3.85 -11.46 18.03
C ALA A 201 -2.38 -11.01 18.22
N TRP A 202 -1.78 -10.31 17.23
CA TRP A 202 -0.46 -9.69 17.41
C TRP A 202 -0.55 -8.54 18.41
N LEU A 203 -1.53 -7.65 18.23
CA LEU A 203 -1.76 -6.52 19.15
C LEU A 203 -2.07 -6.99 20.57
N ALA A 204 -2.91 -8.02 20.74
CA ALA A 204 -3.24 -8.59 22.04
C ALA A 204 -2.00 -9.12 22.78
N ARG A 205 -1.07 -9.79 22.07
CA ARG A 205 0.21 -10.23 22.66
C ARG A 205 1.08 -9.05 23.10
N CYS A 206 1.14 -7.98 22.30
CA CYS A 206 1.88 -6.77 22.67
C CYS A 206 1.27 -6.08 23.91
N LEU A 207 -0.06 -5.99 23.99
CA LEU A 207 -0.76 -5.44 25.15
C LEU A 207 -0.47 -6.24 26.42
N GLN A 208 -0.51 -7.57 26.34
CA GLN A 208 -0.20 -8.45 27.46
C GLN A 208 1.26 -8.32 27.89
N ALA A 209 2.20 -8.37 26.95
CA ALA A 209 3.64 -8.28 27.23
C ALA A 209 4.05 -6.92 27.83
N ALA A 210 3.32 -5.86 27.52
CA ALA A 210 3.53 -4.53 28.07
C ALA A 210 2.74 -4.24 29.37
N SER A 211 2.00 -5.23 29.89
CA SER A 211 1.07 -5.06 31.01
C SER A 211 0.07 -3.90 30.78
N ALA A 212 -0.37 -3.74 29.54
CA ALA A 212 -1.24 -2.67 29.07
C ALA A 212 -2.66 -3.17 28.70
N ALA A 213 -3.06 -4.35 29.21
CA ALA A 213 -4.37 -4.92 28.94
C ALA A 213 -5.52 -4.04 29.46
N ASP A 214 -5.30 -3.36 30.60
CA ASP A 214 -6.28 -2.47 31.23
C ASP A 214 -6.02 -0.98 30.90
N ALA A 215 -5.14 -0.70 29.93
CA ALA A 215 -4.86 0.68 29.53
C ALA A 215 -6.08 1.33 28.86
N SER A 216 -6.15 2.67 28.95
CA SER A 216 -7.15 3.44 28.20
C SER A 216 -7.07 3.09 26.71
N ALA A 217 -8.22 2.81 26.10
CA ALA A 217 -8.28 2.53 24.67
C ALA A 217 -7.74 3.70 23.84
N GLN A 218 -7.93 4.94 24.31
CA GLN A 218 -7.40 6.12 23.63
C GLN A 218 -5.86 6.18 23.67
N ASP A 219 -5.25 5.77 24.79
CA ASP A 219 -3.79 5.72 24.93
C ASP A 219 -3.19 4.61 24.07
N VAL A 220 -3.88 3.47 23.93
CA VAL A 220 -3.50 2.41 22.98
C VAL A 220 -3.57 2.95 21.55
N GLN A 221 -4.62 3.69 21.16
CA GLN A 221 -4.71 4.31 19.83
C GLN A 221 -3.56 5.31 19.58
N ALA A 222 -3.25 6.16 20.56
CA ALA A 222 -2.12 7.07 20.50
C ALA A 222 -0.78 6.32 20.32
N THR A 223 -0.63 5.19 21.02
CA THR A 223 0.56 4.33 20.94
C THR A 223 0.68 3.67 19.56
N LEU A 224 -0.44 3.24 18.96
CA LEU A 224 -0.47 2.69 17.60
C LEU A 224 -0.09 3.74 16.54
N ALA A 225 -0.58 4.98 16.68
CA ALA A 225 -0.22 6.06 15.77
C ALA A 225 1.27 6.41 15.87
N GLU A 226 1.79 6.49 17.10
CA GLU A 226 3.21 6.73 17.36
C GLU A 226 4.09 5.58 16.82
N PHE A 227 3.63 4.33 16.94
CA PHE A 227 4.31 3.17 16.40
C PHE A 227 4.47 3.25 14.88
N THR A 228 3.39 3.52 14.16
CA THR A 228 3.41 3.73 12.69
C THR A 228 4.39 4.84 12.32
N ALA A 229 4.32 6.00 12.99
CA ALA A 229 5.19 7.13 12.71
C ALA A 229 6.68 6.80 12.95
N GLN A 230 7.00 6.16 14.08
CA GLN A 230 8.37 5.77 14.42
C GLN A 230 8.92 4.68 13.50
N ALA A 231 8.10 3.70 13.12
CA ALA A 231 8.51 2.67 12.18
C ALA A 231 8.91 3.31 10.83
N CYS A 232 8.07 4.18 10.27
CA CYS A 232 8.36 4.86 9.00
C CYS A 232 9.58 5.78 9.11
N ALA A 233 9.66 6.61 10.14
CA ALA A 233 10.76 7.55 10.33
C ALA A 233 12.12 6.85 10.50
N ARG A 234 12.18 5.78 11.30
CA ARG A 234 13.41 4.98 11.49
C ARG A 234 13.88 4.33 10.19
N HIS A 235 12.96 3.81 9.39
CA HIS A 235 13.30 3.23 8.10
C HIS A 235 13.81 4.28 7.11
N LEU A 236 13.18 5.45 7.04
CA LEU A 236 13.63 6.53 6.18
C LEU A 236 15.04 6.99 6.58
N GLN A 237 15.27 7.25 7.87
CA GLN A 237 16.59 7.67 8.38
C GLN A 237 17.67 6.62 8.13
N ARG A 238 17.34 5.33 8.25
CA ARG A 238 18.29 4.23 8.02
C ARG A 238 18.66 4.05 6.55
N HIS A 239 17.68 4.15 5.65
CA HIS A 239 17.87 3.76 4.24
C HIS A 239 18.02 4.94 3.27
N ALA A 240 17.62 6.14 3.66
CA ALA A 240 17.78 7.39 2.93
C ALA A 240 18.11 8.56 3.90
N PRO A 241 19.28 8.53 4.59
CA PRO A 241 19.64 9.55 5.57
C PRO A 241 19.79 10.97 4.98
N GLN A 242 19.98 11.08 3.67
CA GLN A 242 20.07 12.35 2.93
C GLN A 242 18.73 12.82 2.35
N CYS A 243 17.63 12.09 2.62
CA CYS A 243 16.31 12.48 2.14
C CYS A 243 15.93 13.87 2.67
N GLU A 244 15.51 14.75 1.78
CA GLU A 244 15.09 16.11 2.13
C GLU A 244 13.57 16.30 2.09
N LEU A 245 12.88 15.45 1.33
CA LEU A 245 11.45 15.54 1.08
C LEU A 245 10.80 14.17 1.19
N LEU A 246 9.83 14.07 2.09
CA LEU A 246 8.96 12.91 2.22
C LEU A 246 7.56 13.28 1.70
N ILE A 247 7.20 12.74 0.55
CA ILE A 247 5.87 12.88 -0.05
C ILE A 247 5.00 11.75 0.48
N VAL A 248 3.89 12.09 1.14
CA VAL A 248 3.00 11.13 1.78
C VAL A 248 1.71 10.97 0.99
N CYS A 249 1.31 9.74 0.72
CA CYS A 249 0.06 9.39 0.04
C CYS A 249 -0.69 8.27 0.76
N GLY A 250 -1.83 7.85 0.20
CA GLY A 250 -2.74 6.89 0.85
C GLY A 250 -3.60 7.53 1.94
N GLY A 251 -4.52 6.76 2.51
CA GLY A 251 -5.49 7.26 3.49
C GLY A 251 -4.85 7.89 4.74
N GLY A 252 -3.69 7.39 5.18
CA GLY A 252 -2.98 7.94 6.33
C GLY A 252 -2.38 9.34 6.09
N ALA A 253 -2.27 9.79 4.84
CA ALA A 253 -1.90 11.20 4.56
C ALA A 253 -3.00 12.18 5.02
N LEU A 254 -4.25 11.72 5.18
CA LEU A 254 -5.38 12.50 5.71
C LEU A 254 -5.47 12.45 7.24
N ASN A 255 -4.57 11.71 7.91
CA ASN A 255 -4.48 11.68 9.36
C ASN A 255 -3.53 12.79 9.82
N GLY A 256 -4.07 13.96 10.18
CA GLY A 256 -3.29 15.13 10.57
C GLY A 256 -2.43 14.88 11.81
N HIS A 257 -2.90 14.07 12.75
CA HIS A 257 -2.05 13.65 13.89
C HIS A 257 -0.82 12.87 13.41
N LEU A 258 -1.01 11.84 12.58
CA LEU A 258 0.09 11.00 12.06
C LEU A 258 1.08 11.81 11.22
N MET A 259 0.60 12.71 10.37
CA MET A 259 1.44 13.64 9.61
C MET A 259 2.28 14.55 10.53
N ALA A 260 1.68 15.09 11.59
CA ALA A 260 2.40 15.89 12.58
C ALA A 260 3.45 15.07 13.34
N ARG A 261 3.15 13.81 13.70
CA ARG A 261 4.11 12.90 14.34
C ARG A 261 5.28 12.57 13.42
N LEU A 262 5.03 12.28 12.14
CA LEU A 262 6.09 12.06 11.14
C LEU A 262 7.00 13.29 11.01
N GLN A 263 6.43 14.49 10.91
CA GLN A 263 7.21 15.73 10.82
C GLN A 263 8.06 15.97 12.09
N ALA A 264 7.52 15.69 13.28
CA ALA A 264 8.26 15.83 14.54
C ALA A 264 9.43 14.84 14.65
N LEU A 265 9.27 13.62 14.13
CA LEU A 265 10.31 12.59 14.13
C LEU A 265 11.37 12.80 13.04
N LEU A 266 11.06 13.62 12.02
CA LEU A 266 11.92 13.90 10.89
C LEU A 266 12.18 15.42 10.75
N PRO A 267 12.83 16.08 11.71
CA PRO A 267 12.94 17.54 11.76
C PRO A 267 13.75 18.16 10.60
N ARG A 268 14.55 17.35 9.88
CA ARG A 268 15.35 17.77 8.72
C ARG A 268 14.69 17.43 7.38
N VAL A 269 13.56 16.71 7.41
CA VAL A 269 12.82 16.30 6.22
C VAL A 269 11.55 17.11 6.14
N SER A 270 11.27 17.67 4.96
CA SER A 270 9.98 18.27 4.69
C SER A 270 8.94 17.17 4.47
N VAL A 271 7.98 16.99 5.37
CA VAL A 271 6.90 16.00 5.22
C VAL A 271 5.68 16.68 4.60
N GLN A 272 5.28 16.26 3.40
CA GLN A 272 4.20 16.91 2.64
C GLN A 272 3.25 15.86 2.04
N PRO A 273 1.94 16.14 1.94
CA PRO A 273 1.04 15.28 1.20
C PRO A 273 1.32 15.38 -0.31
N SER A 274 1.07 14.30 -1.06
CA SER A 274 1.27 14.27 -2.51
C SER A 274 0.42 15.27 -3.30
N ASP A 275 -0.66 15.77 -2.69
CA ASP A 275 -1.50 16.85 -3.21
C ASP A 275 -0.69 18.09 -3.60
N ARG A 276 0.34 18.43 -2.80
CA ARG A 276 1.26 19.55 -3.08
C ARG A 276 2.21 19.30 -4.24
N HIS A 277 2.24 18.06 -4.71
CA HIS A 277 3.08 17.58 -5.82
C HIS A 277 2.24 17.15 -7.03
N GLY A 278 1.01 17.67 -7.12
CA GLY A 278 0.16 17.54 -8.31
C GLY A 278 -0.70 16.26 -8.38
N LEU A 279 -0.66 15.40 -7.35
CA LEU A 279 -1.45 14.17 -7.33
C LEU A 279 -2.13 13.96 -5.96
N PRO A 280 -3.47 14.00 -5.88
CA PRO A 280 -4.18 13.84 -4.61
C PRO A 280 -3.81 12.54 -3.88
N ALA A 281 -3.63 12.59 -2.56
CA ALA A 281 -3.13 11.47 -1.76
C ALA A 281 -3.90 10.15 -1.96
N LEU A 282 -5.23 10.23 -2.11
CA LEU A 282 -6.10 9.07 -2.32
C LEU A 282 -6.05 8.51 -3.75
N GLN A 283 -5.47 9.24 -4.71
CA GLN A 283 -5.47 8.87 -6.13
C GLN A 283 -4.15 8.26 -6.59
N VAL A 284 -3.09 8.31 -5.77
CA VAL A 284 -1.75 7.87 -6.17
C VAL A 284 -1.70 6.40 -6.61
N GLU A 285 -2.33 5.49 -5.87
CA GLU A 285 -2.35 4.07 -6.25
C GLU A 285 -3.19 3.83 -7.51
N ALA A 286 -4.35 4.48 -7.65
CA ALA A 286 -5.19 4.36 -8.84
C ALA A 286 -4.46 4.87 -10.10
N ALA A 287 -3.78 6.02 -9.99
CA ALA A 287 -2.94 6.56 -11.05
C ALA A 287 -1.77 5.62 -11.40
N ALA A 288 -1.16 4.96 -10.40
CA ALA A 288 -0.11 3.98 -10.64
C ALA A 288 -0.60 2.76 -11.45
N PHE A 289 -1.82 2.28 -11.21
CA PHE A 289 -2.40 1.18 -12.01
C PHE A 289 -2.82 1.61 -13.41
N ALA A 290 -3.31 2.84 -13.59
CA ALA A 290 -3.52 3.42 -14.92
C ALA A 290 -2.19 3.53 -15.68
N TRP A 291 -1.11 3.96 -15.02
CA TRP A 291 0.23 3.99 -15.59
C TRP A 291 0.76 2.59 -15.94
N LEU A 292 0.54 1.59 -15.09
CA LEU A 292 0.92 0.20 -15.39
C LEU A 292 0.16 -0.35 -16.61
N ALA A 293 -1.11 0.00 -16.79
CA ALA A 293 -1.87 -0.34 -17.99
C ALA A 293 -1.25 0.31 -19.23
N HIS A 294 -0.87 1.59 -19.16
CA HIS A 294 -0.13 2.27 -20.23
C HIS A 294 1.19 1.54 -20.56
N GLN A 295 2.00 1.20 -19.54
CA GLN A 295 3.26 0.48 -19.75
C GLN A 295 3.04 -0.86 -20.44
N CYS A 296 2.03 -1.62 -20.01
CA CYS A 296 1.67 -2.91 -20.63
C CYS A 296 1.36 -2.77 -22.12
N LEU A 297 0.50 -1.81 -22.46
CA LEU A 297 0.10 -1.54 -23.84
C LEU A 297 1.25 -1.02 -24.71
N ALA A 298 2.16 -0.24 -24.12
CA ALA A 298 3.35 0.29 -24.80
C ALA A 298 4.48 -0.75 -24.91
N GLY A 299 4.33 -1.95 -24.34
CA GLY A 299 5.40 -2.95 -24.30
C GLY A 299 6.59 -2.55 -23.41
N LEU A 300 6.35 -1.69 -22.41
CA LEU A 300 7.38 -1.17 -21.50
C LEU A 300 7.35 -1.89 -20.14
N PRO A 301 8.50 -1.97 -19.43
CA PRO A 301 8.53 -2.56 -18.10
C PRO A 301 7.69 -1.81 -17.07
N GLY A 302 7.01 -2.56 -16.19
CA GLY A 302 6.24 -2.01 -15.07
C GLY A 302 6.90 -2.22 -13.70
N ASN A 303 7.87 -3.14 -13.59
CA ASN A 303 8.59 -3.39 -12.35
C ASN A 303 9.99 -2.74 -12.33
N LEU A 304 10.60 -2.72 -11.15
CA LEU A 304 12.00 -2.42 -10.94
C LEU A 304 12.68 -3.60 -10.24
N PRO A 305 13.68 -4.26 -10.87
CA PRO A 305 14.41 -5.38 -10.27
C PRO A 305 15.01 -5.06 -8.89
N ALA A 306 15.55 -3.85 -8.74
CA ALA A 306 16.13 -3.38 -7.47
C ALA A 306 15.11 -3.23 -6.33
N VAL A 307 13.81 -3.19 -6.66
CA VAL A 307 12.71 -3.09 -5.70
C VAL A 307 12.17 -4.48 -5.38
N THR A 308 11.78 -5.24 -6.41
CA THR A 308 11.04 -6.50 -6.19
C THR A 308 11.95 -7.71 -6.05
N GLY A 309 13.22 -7.63 -6.46
CA GLY A 309 14.12 -8.77 -6.53
C GLY A 309 13.96 -9.65 -7.79
N ALA A 310 13.09 -9.25 -8.73
CA ALA A 310 12.94 -9.96 -9.99
C ALA A 310 14.28 -10.01 -10.76
N ARG A 311 14.52 -11.09 -11.51
CA ARG A 311 15.75 -11.31 -12.31
C ARG A 311 16.02 -10.24 -13.37
N GLY A 312 15.04 -9.40 -13.68
CA GLY A 312 15.16 -8.33 -14.66
C GLY A 312 13.83 -7.63 -14.90
N PRO A 313 13.83 -6.58 -15.73
CA PRO A 313 12.62 -5.82 -16.05
C PRO A 313 11.58 -6.70 -16.75
N ARG A 314 10.30 -6.48 -16.44
CA ARG A 314 9.16 -7.20 -16.99
C ARG A 314 8.05 -6.24 -17.36
N ILE A 315 7.46 -6.47 -18.53
CA ILE A 315 6.14 -5.95 -18.86
C ILE A 315 5.16 -6.67 -17.93
N LEU A 316 4.37 -5.88 -17.20
CA LEU A 316 3.42 -6.39 -16.22
C LEU A 316 2.00 -6.33 -16.76
N GLY A 317 1.18 -7.29 -16.33
CA GLY A 317 -0.23 -7.37 -16.66
C GLY A 317 -0.55 -8.20 -17.90
N ALA A 318 -1.82 -8.53 -18.03
CA ALA A 318 -2.45 -9.22 -19.15
C ALA A 318 -3.58 -8.36 -19.72
N ILE A 319 -3.68 -8.33 -21.06
CA ILE A 319 -4.65 -7.52 -21.78
C ILE A 319 -5.89 -8.37 -22.08
N TYR A 320 -7.05 -7.84 -21.70
CA TYR A 320 -8.37 -8.34 -22.00
C TYR A 320 -9.04 -7.33 -22.95
N PRO A 321 -9.18 -7.66 -24.25
CA PRO A 321 -9.87 -6.79 -25.20
C PRO A 321 -11.32 -6.49 -24.77
N ALA A 322 -11.82 -5.34 -25.21
CA ALA A 322 -13.24 -4.99 -25.10
C ALA A 322 -14.12 -5.87 -25.99
#